data_AF-A0A2Z6NWU0-F1
#
_entry.id   AF-A0A2Z6NWU0-F1
#
_cell.length_a   1.000
_cell.length_b   1.000
_cell.length_c   1.000
_cell.angle_alpha   90.00
_cell.angle_beta   90.00
_cell.angle_gamma   90.00
#
_symmetry.space_group_name_H-M   'P 1'
#
loop_
_entity.id
_entity.type
_entity.pdbx_description
1 polymer ?
#
loop_
_entity_poly.entity_id
_entity_poly.type
_entity_poly.pdbx_seq_one_letter_code
_entity_poly.pdbx_strand_id
1 'polypeptide(L)'
;MSIFLHPKTSFLTLLFLSFSTFIAQAIVPQNETFKFVNSGELGPFIVEYGADYRMISIFNAPFQVGFYNTTPNAYTLALRVGLQRSESLFRWVWEANRGNPVGENATFSLGVDGNLVLANADGRIVWQTNTSNKGVVAFRIIGRPVNNSTLTYLRLGIDGNIKFHTYFLDVRDGVWKVTYTLFDRDFDESECQLPERCGKFGLCEDNQCVGCPLENGIFGWSNKCSPKPLGVCKASEFHYYKIEGVEHYMSKYTIGDRVSEDNCGNKCTKDCKCVGYFYHKDNSRCWIAYDLQTLTKVANTTHVGYIKVPNK
;
A
#
# COMPACT_ATOMS: atom_id res chain seq x y z
N MET A 1 -35.26 -83.36 -52.68
CA MET A 1 -35.77 -82.99 -51.35
C MET A 1 -34.92 -81.85 -50.85
N SER A 2 -35.42 -80.63 -50.98
CA SER A 2 -34.74 -79.38 -50.68
C SER A 2 -34.66 -79.17 -49.16
N ILE A 3 -33.48 -78.86 -48.61
CA ILE A 3 -33.37 -78.34 -47.25
C ILE A 3 -32.42 -77.14 -47.27
N PHE A 4 -32.96 -76.05 -46.72
CA PHE A 4 -32.51 -74.67 -46.75
C PHE A 4 -31.19 -74.41 -46.00
N LEU A 5 -30.33 -73.59 -46.59
CA LEU A 5 -29.23 -72.89 -45.90
C LEU A 5 -29.79 -71.65 -45.20
N HIS A 6 -29.65 -71.56 -43.87
CA HIS A 6 -29.89 -70.33 -43.11
C HIS A 6 -28.57 -69.58 -42.89
N PRO A 7 -28.46 -68.27 -43.18
CA PRO A 7 -27.32 -67.48 -42.78
C PRO A 7 -27.48 -67.07 -41.31
N LYS A 8 -26.45 -67.31 -40.49
CA LYS A 8 -26.39 -66.73 -39.13
C LYS A 8 -25.97 -65.26 -39.25
N THR A 9 -26.95 -64.36 -39.19
CA THR A 9 -26.71 -62.93 -38.98
C THR A 9 -26.15 -62.70 -37.58
N SER A 10 -24.88 -62.31 -37.48
CA SER A 10 -24.26 -61.82 -36.26
C SER A 10 -24.74 -60.38 -36.00
N PHE A 11 -25.59 -60.18 -34.99
CA PHE A 11 -25.95 -58.86 -34.49
C PHE A 11 -24.84 -58.38 -33.56
N LEU A 12 -24.01 -57.44 -34.03
CA LEU A 12 -23.05 -56.73 -33.20
C LEU A 12 -23.80 -55.60 -32.47
N THR A 13 -24.20 -55.82 -31.22
CA THR A 13 -24.85 -54.80 -30.39
C THR A 13 -23.78 -53.77 -29.97
N LEU A 14 -23.70 -52.62 -30.66
CA LEU A 14 -22.91 -51.48 -30.19
C LEU A 14 -23.58 -50.90 -28.93
N LEU A 15 -23.01 -51.22 -27.77
CA LEU A 15 -23.33 -50.54 -26.51
C LEU A 15 -22.76 -49.11 -26.58
N PHE A 16 -23.60 -48.14 -26.94
CA PHE A 16 -23.29 -46.72 -26.74
C PHE A 16 -23.30 -46.45 -25.23
N LEU A 17 -22.14 -46.58 -24.58
CA LEU A 17 -21.89 -45.99 -23.27
C LEU A 17 -21.92 -44.47 -23.44
N SER A 18 -23.08 -43.86 -23.21
CA SER A 18 -23.19 -42.42 -23.03
C SER A 18 -22.38 -42.07 -21.78
N PHE A 19 -21.14 -41.62 -21.96
CA PHE A 19 -20.38 -40.96 -20.90
C PHE A 19 -21.09 -39.64 -20.58
N SER A 20 -22.12 -39.68 -19.74
CA SER A 20 -22.64 -38.49 -19.09
C SER A 20 -21.56 -37.98 -18.15
N THR A 21 -20.83 -36.97 -18.59
CA THR A 21 -19.89 -36.24 -17.73
C THR A 21 -20.70 -35.57 -16.62
N PHE A 22 -20.76 -36.20 -15.45
CA PHE A 22 -21.30 -35.56 -14.26
C PHE A 22 -20.34 -34.45 -13.85
N ILE A 23 -20.72 -33.20 -14.11
CA ILE A 23 -20.02 -32.05 -13.53
C ILE A 23 -20.47 -31.98 -12.07
N ALA A 24 -19.72 -32.59 -11.16
CA ALA A 24 -19.89 -32.39 -9.74
C ALA A 24 -19.46 -30.96 -9.40
N GLN A 25 -20.42 -30.08 -9.13
CA GLN A 25 -20.15 -28.73 -8.65
C GLN A 25 -19.86 -28.80 -7.15
N ALA A 26 -18.73 -28.23 -6.71
CA ALA A 26 -18.49 -28.07 -5.29
C ALA A 26 -19.47 -27.04 -4.73
N ILE A 27 -20.10 -27.39 -3.61
CA ILE A 27 -21.06 -26.55 -2.88
C ILE A 27 -20.55 -26.45 -1.45
N VAL A 28 -20.61 -25.26 -0.87
CA VAL A 28 -20.33 -25.09 0.56
C VAL A 28 -21.50 -25.67 1.35
N PRO A 29 -21.27 -26.66 2.24
CA PRO A 29 -22.33 -27.21 3.08
C PRO A 29 -23.04 -26.12 3.89
N GLN A 30 -24.35 -26.26 4.11
CA GLN A 30 -25.12 -25.18 4.74
C GLN A 30 -24.64 -24.84 6.16
N ASN A 31 -24.17 -25.84 6.92
CA ASN A 31 -23.55 -25.66 8.23
C ASN A 31 -22.16 -24.99 8.20
N GLU A 32 -21.56 -24.84 7.02
CA GLU A 32 -20.27 -24.18 6.78
C GLU A 32 -20.45 -22.78 6.18
N THR A 33 -21.67 -22.39 5.84
CA THR A 33 -22.03 -21.02 5.45
C THR A 33 -22.17 -20.13 6.69
N PHE A 34 -22.07 -18.82 6.49
CA PHE A 34 -22.32 -17.85 7.56
C PHE A 34 -22.84 -16.54 7.00
N LYS A 35 -23.48 -15.76 7.87
CA LYS A 35 -23.89 -14.37 7.58
C LYS A 35 -23.78 -13.54 8.87
N PHE A 36 -22.81 -12.66 8.91
CA PHE A 36 -22.65 -11.66 9.96
C PHE A 36 -23.33 -10.36 9.54
N VAL A 37 -24.03 -9.73 10.48
CA VAL A 37 -24.64 -8.41 10.29
C VAL A 37 -23.84 -7.40 11.10
N ASN A 38 -23.43 -6.31 10.46
CA ASN A 38 -22.83 -5.17 11.11
C ASN A 38 -23.91 -4.38 11.86
N SER A 39 -24.19 -4.78 13.10
CA SER A 39 -25.19 -4.16 13.96
C SER A 39 -24.84 -4.39 15.43
N GLY A 40 -25.37 -3.58 16.33
CA GLY A 40 -25.22 -3.74 17.78
C GLY A 40 -24.21 -2.77 18.41
N GLU A 41 -23.78 -3.09 19.63
CA GLU A 41 -22.88 -2.23 20.40
C GLU A 41 -21.48 -2.18 19.80
N LEU A 42 -20.84 -1.02 19.93
CA LEU A 42 -19.45 -0.80 19.55
C LEU A 42 -18.52 -1.28 20.65
N GLY A 43 -17.30 -1.66 20.26
CA GLY A 43 -16.28 -2.11 21.19
C GLY A 43 -15.84 -0.99 22.14
N PRO A 44 -15.58 -1.30 23.43
CA PRO A 44 -15.40 -0.28 24.46
C PRO A 44 -13.98 0.30 24.56
N PHE A 45 -13.05 -0.09 23.68
CA PHE A 45 -11.62 0.19 23.84
C PHE A 45 -11.06 1.05 22.73
N ILE A 46 -10.04 1.84 23.03
CA ILE A 46 -9.33 2.63 22.02
C ILE A 46 -8.52 1.70 21.12
N VAL A 47 -8.67 1.88 19.82
CA VAL A 47 -7.93 1.14 18.77
C VAL A 47 -7.18 2.12 17.88
N GLU A 48 -6.37 1.60 16.96
CA GLU A 48 -5.69 2.39 15.95
C GLU A 48 -6.63 3.38 15.24
N TYR A 49 -6.14 4.62 15.11
CA TYR A 49 -6.87 5.79 14.58
C TYR A 49 -8.05 6.30 15.43
N GLY A 50 -8.20 5.81 16.67
CA GLY A 50 -9.35 6.17 17.51
C GLY A 50 -10.68 5.68 16.91
N ALA A 51 -10.63 4.60 16.14
CA ALA A 51 -11.80 4.08 15.44
C ALA A 51 -12.80 3.41 16.40
N ASP A 52 -14.07 3.49 16.02
CA ASP A 52 -15.12 2.62 16.53
C ASP A 52 -15.03 1.25 15.83
N TYR A 53 -15.46 0.18 16.50
CA TYR A 53 -15.39 -1.16 15.91
C TYR A 53 -16.42 -2.15 16.44
N ARG A 54 -16.65 -3.22 15.68
CA ARG A 54 -17.43 -4.41 16.05
C ARG A 54 -16.70 -5.67 15.59
N MET A 55 -16.31 -6.51 16.52
CA MET A 55 -15.65 -7.78 16.17
C MET A 55 -16.68 -8.85 15.83
N ILE A 56 -16.36 -9.69 14.85
CA ILE A 56 -17.15 -10.89 14.53
C ILE A 56 -16.47 -12.13 15.12
N SER A 57 -17.17 -13.28 15.09
CA SER A 57 -16.68 -14.52 15.70
C SER A 57 -15.57 -15.23 14.92
N ILE A 58 -15.16 -14.69 13.76
CA ILE A 58 -13.99 -15.20 13.03
C ILE A 58 -12.73 -14.72 13.74
N PHE A 59 -12.13 -15.65 14.48
CA PHE A 59 -11.03 -15.38 15.39
C PHE A 59 -10.00 -16.52 15.38
N ASN A 60 -8.73 -16.15 15.36
CA ASN A 60 -7.61 -17.06 15.57
C ASN A 60 -6.44 -16.31 16.18
N ALA A 61 -6.27 -16.46 17.49
CA ALA A 61 -5.27 -15.77 18.29
C ALA A 61 -3.90 -15.61 17.57
N PRO A 62 -3.35 -14.38 17.42
CA PRO A 62 -3.86 -13.07 17.88
C PRO A 62 -4.74 -12.29 16.91
N PHE A 63 -5.24 -12.92 15.86
CA PHE A 63 -6.00 -12.27 14.79
C PHE A 63 -7.52 -12.33 15.02
N GLN A 64 -8.20 -11.24 14.68
CA GLN A 64 -9.66 -11.20 14.70
C GLN A 64 -10.21 -10.37 13.56
N VAL A 65 -11.31 -10.81 12.97
CA VAL A 65 -12.03 -10.03 11.94
C VAL A 65 -13.09 -9.17 12.61
N GLY A 66 -13.31 -7.96 12.08
CA GLY A 66 -14.36 -7.08 12.52
C GLY A 66 -14.65 -5.95 11.54
N PHE A 67 -15.68 -5.18 11.84
CA PHE A 67 -15.97 -3.90 11.22
C PHE A 67 -15.32 -2.79 12.03
N TYR A 68 -14.78 -1.77 11.38
CA TYR A 68 -14.33 -0.56 12.07
C TYR A 68 -14.66 0.68 11.26
N ASN A 69 -14.79 1.83 11.92
CA ASN A 69 -15.06 3.10 11.28
C ASN A 69 -14.36 4.26 12.01
N THR A 70 -13.75 5.15 11.24
CA THR A 70 -13.24 6.45 11.71
C THR A 70 -14.18 7.60 11.35
N THR A 71 -15.21 7.32 10.54
CA THR A 71 -16.28 8.23 10.16
C THR A 71 -17.62 7.57 10.54
N PRO A 72 -18.56 8.28 11.18
CA PRO A 72 -19.84 7.70 11.56
C PRO A 72 -20.56 7.03 10.38
N ASN A 73 -21.07 5.81 10.59
CA ASN A 73 -21.82 5.02 9.60
C ASN A 73 -21.04 4.66 8.31
N ALA A 74 -19.70 4.70 8.34
CA ALA A 74 -18.85 4.31 7.21
C ALA A 74 -17.84 3.23 7.65
N TYR A 75 -18.26 1.97 7.55
CA TYR A 75 -17.53 0.82 8.07
C TYR A 75 -16.66 0.12 7.03
N THR A 76 -15.50 -0.33 7.48
CA THR A 76 -14.57 -1.19 6.75
C THR A 76 -14.51 -2.55 7.45
N LEU A 77 -14.64 -3.64 6.69
CA LEU A 77 -14.34 -4.99 7.17
C LEU A 77 -12.82 -5.17 7.18
N ALA A 78 -12.26 -5.53 8.32
CA ALA A 78 -10.83 -5.56 8.53
C ALA A 78 -10.38 -6.74 9.40
N LEU A 79 -9.09 -7.07 9.28
CA LEU A 79 -8.36 -7.97 10.16
C LEU A 79 -7.55 -7.14 11.15
N ARG A 80 -7.73 -7.40 12.44
CA ARG A 80 -6.90 -6.84 13.52
C ARG A 80 -5.92 -7.85 14.08
N VAL A 81 -4.89 -7.35 14.76
CA VAL A 81 -3.98 -8.14 15.61
C VAL A 81 -4.02 -7.63 17.05
N GLY A 82 -4.15 -8.55 18.00
CA GLY A 82 -4.07 -8.33 19.46
C GLY A 82 -5.12 -9.11 20.25
N LEU A 83 -4.72 -9.69 21.39
CA LEU A 83 -5.53 -10.66 22.15
C LEU A 83 -6.11 -10.18 23.49
N GLN A 84 -5.46 -9.26 24.16
CA GLN A 84 -5.72 -8.96 25.56
C GLN A 84 -5.72 -7.46 25.83
N ARG A 85 -6.31 -7.12 26.99
CA ARG A 85 -6.54 -5.80 27.63
C ARG A 85 -5.31 -4.89 27.77
N SER A 86 -4.21 -5.16 27.07
CA SER A 86 -3.01 -4.34 27.06
C SER A 86 -3.29 -3.08 26.25
N GLU A 87 -3.28 -1.95 26.94
CA GLU A 87 -3.66 -0.59 26.51
C GLU A 87 -2.83 -0.01 25.34
N SER A 88 -2.12 -0.82 24.56
CA SER A 88 -1.10 -0.33 23.63
C SER A 88 -1.50 -0.36 22.15
N LEU A 89 -2.81 -0.21 21.84
CA LEU A 89 -3.36 -0.06 20.49
C LEU A 89 -3.52 -1.39 19.70
N PHE A 90 -4.77 -1.83 19.49
CA PHE A 90 -5.06 -2.83 18.45
C PHE A 90 -4.77 -2.23 17.08
N ARG A 91 -4.09 -2.99 16.20
CA ARG A 91 -3.72 -2.50 14.87
C ARG A 91 -4.45 -3.25 13.77
N TRP A 92 -4.86 -2.49 12.75
CA TRP A 92 -5.52 -3.00 11.54
C TRP A 92 -4.46 -3.43 10.54
N VAL A 93 -4.39 -4.72 10.22
CA VAL A 93 -3.34 -5.26 9.35
C VAL A 93 -3.83 -5.60 7.94
N TRP A 94 -5.14 -5.63 7.73
CA TRP A 94 -5.75 -5.86 6.42
C TRP A 94 -7.18 -5.31 6.37
N GLU A 95 -7.63 -4.88 5.18
CA GLU A 95 -8.95 -4.30 4.92
C GLU A 95 -9.53 -4.85 3.61
N ALA A 96 -10.82 -5.18 3.60
CA ALA A 96 -11.49 -5.71 2.42
C ALA A 96 -11.95 -4.61 1.45
N ASN A 97 -12.56 -3.56 1.99
CA ASN A 97 -13.33 -2.57 1.24
C ASN A 97 -12.83 -1.14 1.44
N ARG A 98 -11.50 -0.98 1.51
CA ARG A 98 -10.85 0.33 1.61
C ARG A 98 -11.29 1.21 0.43
N GLY A 99 -11.82 2.40 0.72
CA GLY A 99 -12.33 3.34 -0.29
C GLY A 99 -13.78 3.11 -0.75
N ASN A 100 -14.46 2.05 -0.27
CA ASN A 100 -15.88 1.80 -0.52
C ASN A 100 -16.55 1.30 0.78
N PRO A 101 -16.76 2.17 1.78
CA PRO A 101 -17.31 1.76 3.08
C PRO A 101 -18.76 1.28 2.98
N VAL A 102 -19.16 0.42 3.91
CA VAL A 102 -20.55 -0.03 4.10
C VAL A 102 -21.22 0.68 5.27
N GLY A 103 -22.56 0.75 5.26
CA GLY A 103 -23.33 1.31 6.37
C GLY A 103 -23.67 0.31 7.48
N GLU A 104 -24.50 0.77 8.42
CA GLU A 104 -25.21 -0.09 9.37
C GLU A 104 -26.01 -1.19 8.66
N ASN A 105 -26.18 -2.32 9.34
CA ASN A 105 -26.85 -3.53 8.86
C ASN A 105 -26.24 -4.15 7.59
N ALA A 106 -25.04 -3.73 7.20
CA ALA A 106 -24.27 -4.42 6.18
C ALA A 106 -23.98 -5.87 6.57
N THR A 107 -23.76 -6.72 5.57
CA THR A 107 -23.61 -8.16 5.78
C THR A 107 -22.31 -8.68 5.21
N PHE A 108 -21.63 -9.53 5.98
CA PHE A 108 -20.47 -10.30 5.55
C PHE A 108 -20.82 -11.79 5.60
N SER A 109 -20.81 -12.45 4.46
CA SER A 109 -21.38 -13.79 4.33
C SER A 109 -20.63 -14.68 3.35
N LEU A 110 -20.62 -15.98 3.63
CA LEU A 110 -20.23 -17.02 2.69
C LEU A 110 -21.48 -17.75 2.20
N GLY A 111 -21.75 -17.70 0.90
CA GLY A 111 -22.87 -18.40 0.28
C GLY A 111 -22.58 -19.87 -0.04
N VAL A 112 -23.65 -20.64 -0.32
CA VAL A 112 -23.56 -22.04 -0.78
C VAL A 112 -22.83 -22.18 -2.11
N ASP A 113 -22.86 -21.13 -2.93
CA ASP A 113 -22.13 -21.02 -4.18
C ASP A 113 -20.62 -20.84 -3.97
N GLY A 114 -20.17 -20.70 -2.72
CA GLY A 114 -18.76 -20.54 -2.41
C GLY A 114 -18.23 -19.12 -2.56
N ASN A 115 -19.11 -18.12 -2.68
CA ASN A 115 -18.71 -16.73 -2.76
C ASN A 115 -18.74 -16.06 -1.39
N LEU A 116 -17.66 -15.36 -1.07
CA LEU A 116 -17.56 -14.55 0.13
C LEU A 116 -17.90 -13.12 -0.24
N VAL A 117 -18.94 -12.56 0.37
CA VAL A 117 -19.57 -11.30 -0.03
C VAL A 117 -19.67 -10.35 1.15
N LEU A 118 -19.30 -9.09 0.91
CA LEU A 118 -19.63 -7.94 1.75
C LEU A 118 -20.64 -7.07 1.00
N ALA A 119 -21.83 -6.88 1.56
CA ALA A 119 -22.91 -6.11 0.94
C ALA A 119 -23.54 -5.12 1.93
N ASN A 120 -24.08 -4.02 1.42
CA ASN A 120 -24.89 -3.10 2.21
C ASN A 120 -26.24 -3.73 2.60
N ALA A 121 -26.98 -3.05 3.49
CA ALA A 121 -28.30 -3.48 3.94
C ALA A 121 -29.33 -3.64 2.81
N ASP A 122 -29.17 -2.88 1.72
CA ASP A 122 -30.00 -2.95 0.50
C ASP A 122 -29.62 -4.13 -0.43
N GLY A 123 -28.60 -4.90 -0.08
CA GLY A 123 -28.09 -6.01 -0.90
C GLY A 123 -27.04 -5.61 -1.93
N ARG A 124 -26.69 -4.32 -2.06
CA ARG A 124 -25.63 -3.88 -2.96
C ARG A 124 -24.27 -4.41 -2.52
N ILE A 125 -23.66 -5.24 -3.36
CA ILE A 125 -22.33 -5.80 -3.14
C ILE A 125 -21.28 -4.68 -3.19
N VAL A 126 -20.46 -4.60 -2.15
CA VAL A 126 -19.34 -3.65 -2.02
C VAL A 126 -18.00 -4.32 -2.26
N TRP A 127 -17.86 -5.57 -1.82
CA TRP A 127 -16.67 -6.38 -2.04
C TRP A 127 -17.05 -7.86 -2.11
N GLN A 128 -16.33 -8.65 -2.90
CA GLN A 128 -16.50 -10.10 -2.97
C GLN A 128 -15.24 -10.81 -3.49
N THR A 129 -15.13 -12.11 -3.24
CA THR A 129 -14.02 -12.95 -3.73
C THR A 129 -14.15 -13.38 -5.19
N ASN A 130 -15.34 -13.26 -5.80
CA ASN A 130 -15.64 -13.75 -7.16
C ASN A 130 -15.34 -15.25 -7.31
N THR A 131 -15.70 -16.04 -6.30
CA THR A 131 -15.48 -17.49 -6.23
C THR A 131 -16.75 -18.32 -6.41
N SER A 132 -17.88 -17.68 -6.76
CA SER A 132 -19.13 -18.36 -7.09
C SER A 132 -18.90 -19.52 -8.06
N ASN A 133 -19.27 -20.73 -7.64
CA ASN A 133 -19.16 -21.97 -8.39
C ASN A 133 -17.72 -22.35 -8.82
N LYS A 134 -16.69 -21.81 -8.16
CA LYS A 134 -15.26 -22.10 -8.46
C LYS A 134 -14.63 -23.17 -7.57
N GLY A 135 -15.40 -24.16 -7.12
CA GLY A 135 -14.83 -25.29 -6.37
C GLY A 135 -14.64 -25.04 -4.87
N VAL A 136 -15.18 -23.95 -4.31
CA VAL A 136 -15.04 -23.65 -2.88
C VAL A 136 -15.92 -24.59 -2.06
N VAL A 137 -15.32 -25.23 -1.06
CA VAL A 137 -16.00 -26.19 -0.16
C VAL A 137 -16.17 -25.66 1.26
N ALA A 138 -15.36 -24.69 1.69
CA ALA A 138 -15.40 -24.15 3.03
C ALA A 138 -14.53 -22.88 3.20
N PHE A 139 -14.83 -22.11 4.25
CA PHE A 139 -13.92 -21.13 4.85
C PHE A 139 -13.20 -21.77 6.05
N ARG A 140 -11.86 -21.74 6.05
CA ARG A 140 -11.03 -22.45 7.04
C ARG A 140 -9.84 -21.62 7.50
N ILE A 141 -9.56 -21.72 8.79
CA ILE A 141 -8.29 -21.30 9.36
C ILE A 141 -7.31 -22.47 9.24
N ILE A 142 -6.29 -22.31 8.40
CA ILE A 142 -5.37 -23.39 8.00
C ILE A 142 -4.10 -23.49 8.85
N GLY A 143 -3.86 -22.57 9.79
CA GLY A 143 -2.65 -22.55 10.59
C GLY A 143 -2.77 -21.70 11.85
N ARG A 144 -1.96 -22.03 12.85
CA ARG A 144 -1.80 -21.27 14.09
C ARG A 144 -0.31 -21.08 14.36
N PRO A 145 0.13 -19.93 14.87
CA PRO A 145 1.48 -19.79 15.42
C PRO A 145 1.72 -20.87 16.49
N VAL A 146 2.87 -21.53 16.44
CA VAL A 146 3.31 -22.50 17.45
C VAL A 146 4.27 -21.76 18.40
N ASN A 147 4.13 -21.95 19.72
CA ASN A 147 4.91 -21.27 20.78
C ASN A 147 4.68 -19.75 20.91
N ASN A 148 5.38 -19.13 21.87
CA ASN A 148 5.49 -17.68 22.14
C ASN A 148 6.20 -16.95 20.97
N SER A 149 5.64 -17.07 19.76
CA SER A 149 6.20 -16.49 18.54
C SER A 149 6.04 -14.97 18.53
N THR A 150 7.15 -14.27 18.34
CA THR A 150 7.14 -12.84 18.04
C THR A 150 6.60 -12.60 16.62
N LEU A 151 5.53 -11.82 16.48
CA LEU A 151 4.96 -11.48 15.17
C LEU A 151 5.46 -10.10 14.75
N THR A 152 6.13 -10.00 13.61
CA THR A 152 6.54 -8.71 13.05
C THR A 152 5.90 -8.52 11.69
N TYR A 153 5.37 -7.32 11.42
CA TYR A 153 4.97 -6.93 10.08
C TYR A 153 5.60 -5.59 9.69
N LEU A 154 5.82 -5.42 8.39
CA LEU A 154 6.29 -4.18 7.78
C LEU A 154 5.09 -3.34 7.37
N ARG A 155 5.12 -2.04 7.66
CA ARG A 155 4.11 -1.08 7.19
C ARG A 155 4.75 0.17 6.62
N LEU A 156 4.26 0.62 5.46
CA LEU A 156 4.42 2.00 4.99
C LEU A 156 3.37 2.86 5.71
N GLY A 157 3.83 3.72 6.60
CA GLY A 157 3.00 4.63 7.38
C GLY A 157 2.41 5.76 6.54
N ILE A 158 1.38 6.42 7.09
CA ILE A 158 0.79 7.62 6.49
C ILE A 158 1.77 8.80 6.46
N ASP A 159 2.79 8.77 7.31
CA ASP A 159 3.93 9.69 7.32
C ASP A 159 4.97 9.39 6.23
N GLY A 160 4.72 8.40 5.36
CA GLY A 160 5.63 7.98 4.29
C GLY A 160 6.79 7.10 4.76
N ASN A 161 6.85 6.79 6.06
CA ASN A 161 7.96 6.07 6.65
C ASN A 161 7.72 4.55 6.65
N ILE A 162 8.79 3.75 6.55
CA ILE A 162 8.69 2.28 6.65
C ILE A 162 9.02 1.86 8.07
N LYS A 163 8.08 1.18 8.74
CA LYS A 163 8.22 0.75 10.14
C LYS A 163 8.00 -0.75 10.30
N PHE A 164 8.77 -1.37 11.19
CA PHE A 164 8.51 -2.73 11.63
C PHE A 164 7.74 -2.68 12.95
N HIS A 165 6.54 -3.26 12.93
CA HIS A 165 5.70 -3.39 14.11
C HIS A 165 5.80 -4.82 14.61
N THR A 166 6.33 -4.96 15.82
CA THR A 166 6.53 -6.25 16.48
C THR A 166 5.53 -6.41 17.62
N TYR A 167 4.82 -7.53 17.60
CA TYR A 167 3.92 -8.02 18.62
C TYR A 167 4.60 -9.13 19.41
N PHE A 168 4.78 -8.92 20.71
CA PHE A 168 5.35 -9.93 21.60
C PHE A 168 4.22 -10.71 22.27
N LEU A 169 4.15 -12.01 21.98
CA LEU A 169 3.31 -12.93 22.74
C LEU A 169 3.96 -13.08 24.14
N ASP A 170 3.15 -12.95 25.20
CA ASP A 170 3.52 -13.21 26.61
C ASP A 170 4.28 -12.12 27.38
N VAL A 171 4.07 -10.85 27.03
CA VAL A 171 4.48 -9.71 27.87
C VAL A 171 3.27 -8.96 28.44
N ARG A 172 3.37 -8.47 29.68
CA ARG A 172 2.29 -7.72 30.35
C ARG A 172 2.15 -6.29 29.83
N ASP A 173 3.27 -5.67 29.47
CA ASP A 173 3.38 -4.30 28.95
C ASP A 173 4.37 -4.28 27.76
N GLY A 174 4.27 -3.26 26.91
CA GLY A 174 5.11 -3.15 25.71
C GLY A 174 4.79 -4.20 24.64
N VAL A 175 3.55 -4.72 24.63
CA VAL A 175 3.11 -5.80 23.73
C VAL A 175 3.33 -5.45 22.26
N TRP A 176 3.22 -4.15 21.94
CA TRP A 176 3.59 -3.61 20.64
C TRP A 176 4.82 -2.74 20.73
N LYS A 177 5.77 -2.97 19.81
CA LYS A 177 6.95 -2.12 19.65
C LYS A 177 7.18 -1.79 18.18
N VAL A 178 7.51 -0.53 17.89
CA VAL A 178 8.18 -0.19 16.64
C VAL A 178 9.64 -0.55 16.82
N THR A 179 10.10 -1.60 16.15
CA THR A 179 11.46 -2.13 16.31
C THR A 179 12.44 -1.57 15.31
N TYR A 180 11.94 -0.97 14.24
CA TYR A 180 12.72 -0.33 13.19
C TYR A 180 11.88 0.76 12.51
N THR A 181 12.54 1.87 12.16
CA THR A 181 12.01 2.92 11.29
C THR A 181 13.10 3.24 10.26
N LEU A 182 12.76 3.22 8.97
CA LEU A 182 13.74 3.43 7.90
C LEU A 182 14.31 4.85 7.94
N PHE A 183 13.46 5.89 7.85
CA PHE A 183 13.89 7.29 7.83
C PHE A 183 13.72 7.90 9.22
N ASP A 184 14.73 7.74 10.07
CA ASP A 184 14.69 8.13 11.47
C ASP A 184 16.05 8.67 11.93
N ARG A 185 16.05 9.49 12.98
CA ARG A 185 17.26 10.11 13.51
C ARG A 185 18.22 9.12 14.15
N ASP A 186 17.66 8.04 14.69
CA ASP A 186 18.36 7.07 15.52
C ASP A 186 18.79 5.80 14.74
N PHE A 187 18.49 5.73 13.44
CA PHE A 187 18.74 4.55 12.59
C PHE A 187 19.55 4.90 11.32
N ASP A 188 19.70 3.94 10.41
CA ASP A 188 20.67 3.96 9.32
C ASP A 188 20.40 5.00 8.21
N GLU A 189 19.15 5.43 8.00
CA GLU A 189 18.81 6.39 6.94
C GLU A 189 18.21 7.69 7.49
N SER A 190 18.72 8.81 7.00
CA SER A 190 18.32 10.14 7.44
C SER A 190 16.86 10.47 7.07
N GLU A 191 16.17 11.19 7.96
CA GLU A 191 14.87 11.82 7.69
C GLU A 191 14.91 12.76 6.47
N CYS A 192 16.08 13.28 6.08
CA CYS A 192 16.26 14.11 4.89
C CYS A 192 16.03 13.36 3.57
N GLN A 193 16.00 12.02 3.59
CA GLN A 193 15.66 11.21 2.43
C GLN A 193 14.16 11.12 2.16
N LEU A 194 13.32 11.55 3.12
CA LEU A 194 11.88 11.65 2.88
C LEU A 194 11.58 12.84 1.96
N PRO A 195 10.98 12.60 0.77
CA PRO A 195 10.41 13.61 -0.12
C PRO A 195 9.92 14.90 0.55
N GLU A 196 8.94 14.80 1.43
CA GLU A 196 8.24 15.98 1.95
C GLU A 196 8.75 16.44 3.32
N ARG A 197 9.91 15.94 3.80
CA ARG A 197 10.42 16.25 5.15
C ARG A 197 10.49 17.75 5.46
N CYS A 198 11.00 18.54 4.52
CA CYS A 198 11.14 19.99 4.64
C CYS A 198 10.20 20.75 3.69
N GLY A 199 9.09 20.12 3.31
CA GLY A 199 8.07 20.68 2.43
C GLY A 199 8.39 20.47 0.94
N LYS A 200 7.82 21.34 0.10
CA LYS A 200 7.87 21.17 -1.37
C LYS A 200 9.20 21.59 -2.01
N PHE A 201 10.04 22.34 -1.28
CA PHE A 201 11.34 22.80 -1.74
C PHE A 201 12.20 23.35 -0.57
N GLY A 202 12.46 22.51 0.42
CA GLY A 202 13.29 22.86 1.60
C GLY A 202 14.65 22.17 1.56
N LEU A 203 15.64 22.76 2.22
CA LEU A 203 16.96 22.16 2.43
C LEU A 203 17.02 21.48 3.80
N CYS A 204 17.47 20.22 3.81
CA CYS A 204 17.59 19.39 4.99
C CYS A 204 19.05 19.03 5.27
N GLU A 205 19.45 19.13 6.53
CA GLU A 205 20.77 18.76 7.06
C GLU A 205 20.56 18.20 8.46
N ASP A 206 21.21 17.09 8.79
CA ASP A 206 21.14 16.44 10.11
C ASP A 206 19.70 16.27 10.64
N ASN A 207 18.79 15.85 9.76
CA ASN A 207 17.37 15.65 10.06
C ASN A 207 16.60 16.92 10.46
N GLN A 208 17.16 18.09 10.14
CA GLN A 208 16.60 19.42 10.40
C GLN A 208 16.41 20.19 9.09
N CYS A 209 15.34 20.97 9.03
CA CYS A 209 15.07 21.85 7.90
C CYS A 209 15.81 23.18 8.10
N VAL A 210 16.91 23.36 7.38
CA VAL A 210 17.89 24.43 7.61
C VAL A 210 17.68 25.63 6.70
N GLY A 211 16.93 25.51 5.60
CA GLY A 211 16.60 26.67 4.79
C GLY A 211 15.65 26.46 3.62
N CYS A 212 15.26 27.57 2.99
CA CYS A 212 14.64 27.59 1.66
C CYS A 212 15.70 28.01 0.63
N PRO A 213 15.95 27.21 -0.42
CA PRO A 213 16.81 27.64 -1.52
C PRO A 213 16.10 28.69 -2.38
N LEU A 214 16.71 29.86 -2.57
CA LEU A 214 16.24 30.94 -3.43
C LEU A 214 17.35 31.34 -4.42
N GLU A 215 16.99 32.13 -5.45
CA GLU A 215 17.94 32.62 -6.46
C GLU A 215 19.15 33.37 -5.86
N ASN A 216 18.94 34.06 -4.74
CA ASN A 216 19.95 34.85 -4.03
C ASN A 216 20.56 34.12 -2.82
N GLY A 217 20.44 32.79 -2.75
CA GLY A 217 21.05 31.96 -1.71
C GLY A 217 20.04 31.21 -0.85
N ILE A 218 20.52 30.69 0.28
CA ILE A 218 19.70 29.90 1.22
C ILE A 218 19.23 30.82 2.35
N PHE A 219 17.92 30.90 2.53
CA PHE A 219 17.28 31.71 3.58
C PHE A 219 16.70 30.81 4.68
N GLY A 220 16.37 31.39 5.83
CA GLY A 220 15.78 30.67 6.95
C GLY A 220 14.55 29.84 6.52
N TRP A 221 14.44 28.62 7.05
CA TRP A 221 13.37 27.71 6.67
C TRP A 221 12.00 28.22 7.09
N SER A 222 10.99 27.89 6.29
CA SER A 222 9.57 28.09 6.58
C SER A 222 8.76 26.95 5.98
N ASN A 223 7.60 26.63 6.56
CA ASN A 223 6.63 25.72 5.94
C ASN A 223 6.11 26.20 4.57
N LYS A 224 6.43 27.44 4.17
CA LYS A 224 6.13 28.01 2.85
C LYS A 224 7.27 27.85 1.84
N CYS A 225 8.39 27.19 2.18
CA CYS A 225 9.44 26.89 1.21
C CYS A 225 8.82 26.11 0.04
N SER A 226 8.72 26.76 -1.12
CA SER A 226 8.06 26.22 -2.30
C SER A 226 8.74 26.76 -3.55
N PRO A 227 8.78 25.96 -4.63
CA PRO A 227 9.30 26.44 -5.90
C PRO A 227 8.36 27.50 -6.46
N LYS A 228 8.92 28.46 -7.21
CA LYS A 228 8.10 29.40 -7.98
C LYS A 228 7.25 28.60 -8.98
N PRO A 229 5.93 28.88 -9.09
CA PRO A 229 5.08 28.20 -10.06
C PRO A 229 5.63 28.33 -11.48
N LEU A 230 5.79 27.20 -12.17
CA LEU A 230 6.26 27.14 -13.55
C LEU A 230 5.05 26.94 -14.48
N GLY A 231 4.61 28.01 -15.12
CA GLY A 231 3.63 27.97 -16.22
C GLY A 231 4.28 28.07 -17.60
N VAL A 232 5.59 27.87 -17.67
CA VAL A 232 6.45 28.34 -18.76
C VAL A 232 7.24 27.16 -19.33
N CYS A 233 7.13 26.93 -20.64
CA CYS A 233 7.92 25.91 -21.34
C CYS A 233 8.95 26.49 -22.32
N LYS A 234 8.77 27.73 -22.81
CA LYS A 234 9.75 28.30 -23.75
C LYS A 234 11.05 28.62 -23.04
N ALA A 235 12.17 28.15 -23.61
CA ALA A 235 13.51 28.37 -23.07
C ALA A 235 13.87 29.85 -22.87
N SER A 236 13.26 30.77 -23.63
CA SER A 236 13.45 32.22 -23.49
C SER A 236 12.70 32.85 -22.32
N GLU A 237 11.77 32.13 -21.71
CA GLU A 237 10.85 32.64 -20.67
C GLU A 237 11.26 32.19 -19.25
N PHE A 238 12.35 31.41 -19.11
CA PHE A 238 12.90 31.00 -17.82
C PHE A 238 14.43 31.03 -17.81
N HIS A 239 15.02 30.94 -16.61
CA HIS A 239 16.44 30.69 -16.41
C HIS A 239 16.65 29.68 -15.28
N TYR A 240 17.88 29.23 -15.11
CA TYR A 240 18.27 28.37 -13.99
C TYR A 240 19.13 29.15 -13.00
N TYR A 241 18.88 28.98 -11.71
CA TYR A 241 19.85 29.33 -10.68
C TYR A 241 20.46 28.06 -10.07
N LYS A 242 21.72 28.17 -9.66
CA LYS A 242 22.52 27.06 -9.16
C LYS A 242 22.50 27.02 -7.65
N ILE A 243 22.43 25.82 -7.09
CA ILE A 243 22.63 25.52 -5.68
C ILE A 243 23.78 24.52 -5.59
N GLU A 244 24.78 24.80 -4.75
CA GLU A 244 25.94 23.95 -4.53
C GLU A 244 25.80 23.12 -3.25
N GLY A 245 26.41 21.93 -3.24
CA GLY A 245 26.40 21.05 -2.06
C GLY A 245 25.00 20.52 -1.75
N VAL A 246 24.24 20.15 -2.79
CA VAL A 246 22.89 19.60 -2.63
C VAL A 246 22.68 18.35 -3.46
N GLU A 247 21.91 17.43 -2.90
CA GLU A 247 21.43 16.22 -3.57
C GLU A 247 19.89 16.18 -3.56
N HIS A 248 19.35 15.56 -4.59
CA HIS A 248 17.94 15.22 -4.69
C HIS A 248 17.75 13.74 -4.34
N TYR A 249 16.63 13.35 -3.73
CA TYR A 249 16.40 11.96 -3.29
C TYR A 249 16.63 10.91 -4.39
N MET A 250 16.40 11.28 -5.66
CA MET A 250 16.67 10.41 -6.82
C MET A 250 18.13 9.93 -6.93
N SER A 251 19.12 10.74 -6.55
CA SER A 251 20.54 10.38 -6.70
C SER A 251 20.98 9.28 -5.73
N LYS A 252 20.29 9.13 -4.60
CA LYS A 252 20.51 8.05 -3.63
C LYS A 252 20.09 6.69 -4.18
N TYR A 253 18.98 6.64 -4.93
CA TYR A 253 18.34 5.38 -5.35
C TYR A 253 18.58 5.01 -6.82
N THR A 254 19.12 5.94 -7.62
CA THR A 254 19.34 5.73 -9.04
C THR A 254 20.71 6.23 -9.47
N ILE A 255 21.31 5.58 -10.46
CA ILE A 255 22.66 5.89 -10.93
C ILE A 255 22.71 7.20 -11.73
N GLY A 256 21.59 7.63 -12.32
CA GLY A 256 21.53 8.80 -13.20
C GLY A 256 22.16 8.59 -14.59
N ASP A 257 21.80 9.47 -15.51
CA ASP A 257 22.31 9.43 -16.88
C ASP A 257 23.76 9.92 -16.93
N ARG A 258 24.62 9.21 -17.68
CA ARG A 258 26.00 9.64 -17.92
C ARG A 258 26.07 10.56 -19.14
N VAL A 259 25.94 11.87 -18.90
CA VAL A 259 25.97 12.92 -19.92
C VAL A 259 26.72 14.14 -19.39
N SER A 260 27.12 15.06 -20.26
CA SER A 260 27.67 16.35 -19.80
C SER A 260 26.61 17.19 -19.10
N GLU A 261 27.06 18.12 -18.26
CA GLU A 261 26.20 19.06 -17.53
C GLU A 261 25.31 19.88 -18.48
N ASP A 262 25.86 20.36 -19.60
CA ASP A 262 25.11 21.09 -20.63
C ASP A 262 24.03 20.21 -21.27
N ASN A 263 24.33 18.93 -21.54
CA ASN A 263 23.36 18.00 -22.10
C ASN A 263 22.26 17.66 -21.08
N CYS A 264 22.58 17.61 -19.80
CA CYS A 264 21.60 17.48 -18.71
C CYS A 264 20.63 18.68 -18.69
N GLY A 265 21.18 19.90 -18.73
CA GLY A 265 20.39 21.13 -18.79
C GLY A 265 19.52 21.21 -20.04
N ASN A 266 20.06 20.80 -21.20
CA ASN A 266 19.32 20.74 -22.46
C ASN A 266 18.16 19.74 -22.43
N LYS A 267 18.32 18.59 -21.74
CA LYS A 267 17.22 17.64 -21.53
C LYS A 267 16.08 18.27 -20.74
N CYS A 268 16.39 18.90 -19.60
CA CYS A 268 15.38 19.59 -18.79
C CYS A 268 14.73 20.76 -19.54
N THR A 269 15.51 21.53 -20.30
CA THR A 269 15.04 22.70 -21.06
C THR A 269 13.99 22.30 -22.11
N LYS A 270 14.16 21.14 -22.76
CA LYS A 270 13.24 20.61 -23.78
C LYS A 270 11.99 19.94 -23.18
N ASP A 271 12.02 19.60 -21.90
CA ASP A 271 10.90 18.97 -21.21
C ASP A 271 10.08 20.02 -20.44
N CYS A 272 8.85 20.26 -20.89
CA CYS A 272 7.96 21.22 -20.25
C CYS A 272 7.60 20.85 -18.80
N LYS A 273 7.69 19.57 -18.41
CA LYS A 273 7.38 19.12 -17.04
C LYS A 273 8.57 19.28 -16.10
N CYS A 274 9.78 19.44 -16.64
CA CYS A 274 10.97 19.56 -15.82
C CYS A 274 10.96 20.87 -15.03
N VAL A 275 11.19 20.76 -13.72
CA VAL A 275 11.28 21.89 -12.79
C VAL A 275 12.72 22.21 -12.38
N GLY A 276 13.66 21.33 -12.71
CA GLY A 276 15.08 21.49 -12.43
C GLY A 276 15.86 20.23 -12.77
N TYR A 277 17.19 20.28 -12.66
CA TYR A 277 18.03 19.09 -12.80
C TYR A 277 19.14 19.10 -11.77
N PHE A 278 19.58 17.90 -11.40
CA PHE A 278 20.67 17.69 -10.45
C PHE A 278 21.83 17.03 -11.17
N TYR A 279 23.05 17.45 -10.84
CA TYR A 279 24.25 17.01 -11.53
C TYR A 279 25.40 16.79 -10.54
N HIS A 280 26.02 15.61 -10.61
CA HIS A 280 27.21 15.28 -9.84
C HIS A 280 28.42 15.42 -10.75
N LYS A 281 29.20 16.50 -10.58
CA LYS A 281 30.28 16.86 -11.52
C LYS A 281 31.46 15.88 -11.47
N ASP A 282 31.74 15.32 -10.31
CA ASP A 282 32.81 14.36 -10.05
C ASP A 282 32.73 13.10 -10.91
N ASN A 283 31.51 12.62 -11.21
CA ASN A 283 31.26 11.39 -11.96
C ASN A 283 30.38 11.58 -13.21
N SER A 284 30.02 12.83 -13.52
CA SER A 284 29.22 13.23 -14.68
C SER A 284 27.87 12.52 -14.77
N ARG A 285 27.12 12.56 -13.65
CA ARG A 285 25.77 11.97 -13.55
C ARG A 285 24.70 13.05 -13.48
N CYS A 286 23.59 12.78 -14.17
CA CYS A 286 22.49 13.70 -14.40
C CYS A 286 21.15 13.09 -13.97
N TRP A 287 20.32 13.89 -13.31
CA TRP A 287 18.93 13.57 -12.96
C TRP A 287 17.99 14.72 -13.33
N ILE A 288 16.92 14.42 -14.05
CA ILE A 288 15.87 15.37 -14.42
C ILE A 288 14.78 15.33 -13.37
N ALA A 289 14.48 16.47 -12.75
CA ALA A 289 13.53 16.57 -11.66
C ALA A 289 12.18 17.14 -12.14
N TYR A 290 11.09 16.45 -11.80
CA TYR A 290 9.70 16.87 -12.06
C TYR A 290 9.02 17.47 -10.82
N ASP A 291 9.61 17.22 -9.67
CA ASP A 291 9.36 17.86 -8.39
C ASP A 291 10.73 18.13 -7.74
N LEU A 292 10.80 19.09 -6.81
CA LEU A 292 12.05 19.42 -6.12
C LEU A 292 12.10 18.83 -4.71
N GLN A 293 10.97 18.93 -4.00
CA GLN A 293 10.79 18.32 -2.68
C GLN A 293 11.93 18.70 -1.72
N THR A 294 12.22 17.87 -0.73
CA THR A 294 13.33 18.08 0.19
C THR A 294 14.65 17.79 -0.51
N LEU A 295 15.57 18.76 -0.46
CA LEU A 295 16.96 18.58 -0.87
C LEU A 295 17.81 18.21 0.34
N THR A 296 18.75 17.30 0.15
CA THR A 296 19.75 16.97 1.19
C THR A 296 20.99 17.83 0.99
N LYS A 297 21.42 18.54 2.03
CA LYS A 297 22.69 19.27 2.04
C LYS A 297 23.84 18.27 2.18
N VAL A 298 24.87 18.42 1.35
CA VAL A 298 26.06 17.57 1.36
C VAL A 298 27.34 18.41 1.36
N ALA A 299 28.41 17.87 1.94
CA ALA A 299 29.71 18.54 1.98
C ALA A 299 30.37 18.65 0.59
N ASN A 300 30.03 17.75 -0.33
CA ASN A 300 30.60 17.75 -1.68
C ASN A 300 29.95 18.85 -2.54
N THR A 301 30.63 20.00 -2.67
CA THR A 301 30.18 21.15 -3.47
C THR A 301 30.10 20.87 -4.97
N THR A 302 30.67 19.74 -5.44
CA THR A 302 30.56 19.30 -6.83
C THR A 302 29.21 18.69 -7.18
N HIS A 303 28.39 18.36 -6.16
CA HIS A 303 26.99 17.98 -6.33
C HIS A 303 26.14 19.25 -6.35
N VAL A 304 25.44 19.49 -7.46
CA VAL A 304 24.78 20.75 -7.75
C VAL A 304 23.35 20.54 -8.23
N GLY A 305 22.46 21.45 -7.83
CA GLY A 305 21.09 21.54 -8.33
C GLY A 305 20.92 22.80 -9.18
N TYR A 306 20.23 22.67 -10.31
CA TYR A 306 19.86 23.78 -11.19
C TYR A 306 18.36 23.88 -11.24
N ILE A 307 17.83 24.96 -10.68
CA ILE A 307 16.40 25.11 -10.43
C ILE A 307 15.82 26.10 -11.44
N LYS A 308 14.76 25.66 -12.12
CA LYS A 308 14.09 26.45 -13.16
C LYS A 308 13.22 27.51 -12.50
N VAL A 309 13.34 28.75 -12.94
CA VAL A 309 12.52 29.88 -12.48
C VAL A 309 12.07 30.74 -13.65
N PRO A 310 10.84 31.28 -13.63
CA PRO A 310 10.39 32.21 -14.66
C PRO A 310 11.28 33.46 -14.70
N ASN A 311 11.51 33.97 -15.91
CA ASN A 311 12.06 35.32 -16.07
C ASN A 311 11.05 36.33 -15.49
N LYS A 312 11.56 37.43 -14.93
CA LYS A 312 10.71 38.53 -14.44
C LYS A 312 9.99 39.23 -15.59
#